data_AF-A0A958L8D3-F1
#
_entry.id   AF-A0A958L8D3-F1
#
_cell.length_a   1.000
_cell.length_b   1.000
_cell.length_c   1.000
_cell.angle_alpha   90.00
_cell.angle_beta   90.00
_cell.angle_gamma   90.00
#
_symmetry.space_group_name_H-M   'P 1'
#
loop_
_entity.id
_entity.type
_entity.pdbx_description
1 polymer ?
#
loop_
_entity_poly.entity_id
_entity_poly.type
_entity_poly.pdbx_seq_one_letter_code
_entity_poly.pdbx_strand_id
1 'polypeptide(L)'
;ELNINPIHFTDRRGLDHGTWAVLYHMYPNAEIPVAQMSIPRNLSFFDYFKLGRQLRELRKFGVMIIGSGNIVHNLQKINWQMDAPSESWALEFDKLVEESINTRNYEQLFSVDHGQRQLFQLAHPTPEHFVPLLYVLGTLFDSDRFSYPCSFIQNATISMRSILFTS
;
A
#
# COMPACT_ATOMS: atom_id res chain seq x y z
N GLU A 1 -18.24 -9.08 -13.23
CA GLU A 1 -18.35 -7.88 -12.38
C GLU A 1 -17.76 -8.21 -11.01
N LEU A 2 -17.19 -7.23 -10.30
CA LEU A 2 -16.66 -7.46 -8.95
C LEU A 2 -17.85 -7.63 -7.99
N ASN A 3 -17.89 -8.72 -7.23
CA ASN A 3 -18.93 -8.94 -6.23
C ASN A 3 -18.59 -8.18 -4.94
N ILE A 4 -18.90 -6.89 -4.92
CA ILE A 4 -18.63 -5.99 -3.80
C ILE A 4 -19.96 -5.58 -3.19
N ASN A 5 -20.02 -5.50 -1.86
CA ASN A 5 -21.18 -4.97 -1.16
C ASN A 5 -21.50 -3.54 -1.65
N PRO A 6 -22.77 -3.10 -1.54
CA PRO A 6 -23.14 -1.72 -1.82
C PRO A 6 -22.26 -0.72 -1.05
N ILE A 7 -22.01 0.43 -1.67
CA ILE A 7 -21.28 1.52 -1.02
C ILE A 7 -22.16 2.11 0.08
N HIS A 8 -21.60 2.21 1.28
CA HIS A 8 -22.27 2.83 2.43
C HIS A 8 -21.44 4.03 2.91
N PHE A 9 -22.07 5.20 3.00
CA PHE A 9 -21.45 6.40 3.54
C PHE A 9 -21.69 6.49 5.05
N THR A 10 -20.69 6.94 5.80
CA THR A 10 -20.82 7.21 7.23
C THR A 10 -19.87 8.34 7.64
N ASP A 11 -20.36 9.22 8.49
CA ASP A 11 -19.64 10.30 9.17
C ASP A 11 -19.35 9.96 10.66
N ARG A 12 -19.73 8.76 11.10
CA ARG A 12 -19.68 8.35 12.51
C ARG A 12 -18.34 7.77 12.94
N ARG A 13 -17.42 7.53 12.01
CA ARG A 13 -16.09 6.98 12.29
C ARG A 13 -15.05 8.09 12.14
N GLY A 14 -14.20 8.23 13.15
CA GLY A 14 -12.98 9.03 13.03
C GLY A 14 -11.93 8.35 12.16
N LEU A 15 -10.84 9.07 11.88
CA LEU A 15 -9.70 8.53 11.15
C LEU A 15 -9.08 7.37 11.92
N ASP A 16 -8.84 6.25 11.23
CA ASP A 16 -8.05 5.16 11.78
C ASP A 16 -6.58 5.57 11.95
N HIS A 17 -5.83 4.75 12.69
CA HIS A 17 -4.43 5.02 12.99
C HIS A 17 -3.57 5.16 11.72
N GLY A 18 -3.78 4.32 10.70
CA GLY A 18 -3.00 4.34 9.47
C GLY A 18 -3.21 5.63 8.67
N THR A 19 -4.41 6.20 8.73
CA THR A 19 -4.72 7.48 8.09
C THR A 19 -4.25 8.66 8.94
N TRP A 20 -4.58 8.66 10.23
CA TRP A 20 -4.24 9.75 11.14
C TRP A 20 -2.73 9.91 11.30
N ALA A 21 -1.97 8.82 11.48
CA ALA A 21 -0.52 8.89 11.71
C ALA A 21 0.22 9.54 10.53
N VAL A 22 -0.22 9.27 9.29
CA VAL A 22 0.37 9.88 8.09
C VAL A 22 -0.05 11.35 7.97
N LEU A 23 -1.34 11.64 8.04
CA LEU A 23 -1.86 12.98 7.79
C LEU A 23 -1.50 13.99 8.90
N TYR A 24 -1.41 13.54 10.15
CA TYR A 24 -0.98 14.39 11.26
C TYR A 24 0.41 14.99 11.02
N HIS A 25 1.32 14.23 10.42
CA HIS A 25 2.67 14.70 10.10
C HIS A 25 2.74 15.45 8.76
N MET A 26 1.99 15.04 7.75
CA MET A 26 2.00 15.69 6.43
C MET A 26 1.27 17.04 6.41
N TYR A 27 0.12 17.12 7.10
CA TYR A 27 -0.77 18.29 7.10
C TYR A 27 -1.29 18.58 8.52
N PRO A 28 -0.41 19.04 9.43
CA PRO A 28 -0.71 19.19 10.86
C PRO A 28 -1.86 20.17 11.16
N ASN A 29 -2.13 21.12 10.27
CA ASN A 29 -3.21 22.10 10.42
C ASN A 29 -4.59 21.56 10.01
N ALA A 30 -4.68 20.35 9.45
CA ALA A 30 -5.93 19.70 9.03
C ALA A 30 -6.79 20.54 8.06
N GLU A 31 -6.16 21.29 7.15
CA GLU A 31 -6.84 22.20 6.22
C GLU A 31 -7.36 21.49 4.95
N ILE A 32 -6.93 20.25 4.72
CA ILE A 32 -7.32 19.46 3.54
C ILE A 32 -8.48 18.54 3.91
N PRO A 33 -9.63 18.59 3.19
CA PRO A 33 -10.71 17.64 3.38
C PRO A 33 -10.28 16.20 3.11
N VAL A 34 -10.63 15.27 4.00
CA VAL A 34 -10.25 13.86 3.92
C VAL A 34 -11.51 13.00 3.82
N ALA A 35 -11.52 12.08 2.86
CA ALA A 35 -12.48 10.99 2.80
C ALA A 35 -11.73 9.66 2.97
N GLN A 36 -12.19 8.81 3.88
CA GLN A 36 -11.66 7.46 4.04
C GLN A 36 -12.49 6.45 3.25
N MET A 37 -11.81 5.49 2.63
CA MET A 37 -12.43 4.40 1.91
C MET A 37 -12.02 3.08 2.56
N SER A 38 -12.99 2.30 3.03
CA SER A 38 -12.74 0.96 3.53
C SER A 38 -12.39 0.01 2.39
N ILE A 39 -11.51 -0.94 2.67
CA ILE A 39 -11.13 -1.99 1.72
C ILE A 39 -12.07 -3.20 1.90
N PRO A 40 -12.78 -3.67 0.85
CA PRO A 40 -13.56 -4.90 0.91
C PRO A 40 -12.65 -6.10 1.18
N ARG A 41 -13.13 -7.09 1.92
CA ARG A 41 -12.36 -8.31 2.19
C ARG A 41 -12.52 -9.32 1.06
N ASN A 42 -11.57 -10.26 0.97
CA ASN A 42 -11.64 -11.45 0.11
C ASN A 42 -11.69 -11.18 -1.40
N LEU A 43 -11.07 -10.09 -1.87
CA LEU A 43 -10.82 -9.90 -3.30
C LEU A 43 -9.43 -10.41 -3.68
N SER A 44 -9.26 -10.77 -4.95
CA SER A 44 -7.92 -11.04 -5.49
C SER A 44 -7.10 -9.75 -5.58
N PHE A 45 -5.77 -9.87 -5.64
CA PHE A 45 -4.89 -8.71 -5.79
C PHE A 45 -5.13 -7.94 -7.10
N PHE A 46 -5.45 -8.67 -8.17
CA PHE A 46 -5.86 -8.07 -9.43
C PHE A 46 -7.17 -7.28 -9.30
N ASP A 47 -8.12 -7.75 -8.47
CA ASP A 47 -9.38 -7.05 -8.23
C ASP A 47 -9.20 -5.76 -7.45
N TYR A 48 -8.32 -5.73 -6.44
CA TYR A 48 -7.96 -4.49 -5.74
C TYR A 48 -7.31 -3.47 -6.69
N PHE A 49 -6.41 -3.93 -7.57
CA PHE A 49 -5.82 -3.07 -8.59
C PHE A 49 -6.87 -2.50 -9.55
N LYS A 50 -7.84 -3.31 -10.00
CA LYS A 50 -8.96 -2.84 -10.84
C LYS A 50 -9.82 -1.80 -10.12
N LEU A 51 -10.03 -1.92 -8.80
CA LEU A 51 -10.73 -0.89 -8.03
C LEU A 51 -9.93 0.41 -7.96
N GLY A 52 -8.62 0.33 -7.72
CA GLY A 52 -7.72 1.48 -7.84
C GLY A 52 -7.82 2.20 -9.19
N ARG A 53 -7.95 1.45 -10.28
CA ARG A 53 -8.14 2.04 -11.63
C ARG A 53 -9.40 2.89 -11.74
N GLN A 54 -10.48 2.56 -11.03
CA GLN A 54 -11.70 3.35 -11.03
C GLN A 54 -11.50 4.70 -10.32
N LEU A 55 -10.59 4.76 -9.34
CA LEU A 55 -10.24 5.99 -8.63
C LEU A 55 -9.30 6.91 -9.41
N ARG A 56 -8.62 6.40 -10.44
CA ARG A 56 -7.64 7.14 -11.26
C ARG A 56 -8.17 8.49 -11.75
N GLU A 57 -9.43 8.54 -12.19
CA GLU A 57 -10.02 9.77 -12.74
C GLU A 57 -10.10 10.90 -11.72
N LEU A 58 -10.19 10.59 -10.41
CA LEU A 58 -10.20 11.60 -9.35
C LEU A 58 -8.92 12.45 -9.34
N ARG A 59 -7.78 11.87 -9.74
CA ARG A 59 -6.50 12.61 -9.83
C ARG A 59 -6.58 13.78 -10.82
N LYS A 60 -7.43 13.69 -11.85
CA LYS A 60 -7.64 14.79 -12.82
C LYS A 60 -8.43 15.95 -12.23
N PHE A 61 -9.12 15.73 -11.11
CA PHE A 61 -9.90 16.72 -10.38
C PHE A 61 -9.18 17.27 -9.15
N GLY A 62 -7.85 17.11 -9.08
CA GLY A 62 -7.03 17.62 -7.97
C GLY A 62 -7.14 16.78 -6.69
N VAL A 63 -7.66 15.56 -6.76
CA VAL A 63 -7.72 14.65 -5.60
C VAL A 63 -6.39 13.90 -5.45
N MET A 64 -5.76 14.03 -4.30
CA MET A 64 -4.61 13.21 -3.91
C MET A 64 -5.11 11.86 -3.36
N ILE A 65 -4.55 10.76 -3.88
CA ILE A 65 -4.86 9.41 -3.41
C ILE A 65 -3.70 8.93 -2.55
N ILE A 66 -3.99 8.57 -1.30
CA ILE A 66 -3.02 8.04 -0.35
C ILE A 66 -3.40 6.61 -0.01
N GLY A 67 -2.46 5.67 -0.22
CA GLY A 67 -2.52 4.33 0.35
C GLY A 67 -1.53 4.24 1.51
N SER A 68 -2.05 4.03 2.72
CA SER A 68 -1.24 3.85 3.93
C SER A 68 -1.20 2.36 4.30
N GLY A 69 0.01 1.81 4.42
CA GLY A 69 0.26 0.39 4.64
C GLY A 69 1.77 0.13 4.68
N ASN A 70 2.19 -1.10 4.39
CA ASN A 70 3.60 -1.48 4.39
C ASN A 70 3.87 -2.52 3.30
N ILE A 71 5.05 -2.46 2.70
CA ILE A 71 5.48 -3.48 1.75
C ILE A 71 5.86 -4.79 2.46
N VAL A 72 6.36 -4.71 3.69
CA VAL A 72 6.61 -5.85 4.57
C VAL A 72 6.02 -5.51 5.93
N HIS A 73 5.18 -6.38 6.48
CA HIS A 73 4.54 -6.18 7.77
C HIS A 73 4.33 -7.52 8.47
N ASN A 74 5.40 -8.04 9.09
CA ASN A 74 5.31 -9.23 9.91
C ASN A 74 5.72 -8.95 11.37
N LEU A 75 4.71 -8.66 12.19
CA LEU A 75 4.86 -8.45 13.63
C LEU A 75 5.25 -9.74 14.39
N GLN A 76 5.04 -10.93 13.83
CA GLN A 76 5.48 -12.19 14.46
C GLN A 76 7.00 -12.38 14.37
N LYS A 77 7.67 -11.62 13.50
CA LYS A 77 9.12 -11.66 13.26
C LYS A 77 9.82 -10.34 13.59
N ILE A 78 9.10 -9.40 14.19
CA ILE A 78 9.65 -8.10 14.57
C ILE A 78 10.76 -8.26 15.61
N ASN A 79 11.82 -7.46 15.46
CA ASN A 79 12.80 -7.27 16.51
C ASN A 79 12.55 -5.92 17.18
N TRP A 80 12.20 -5.91 18.47
CA TRP A 80 11.86 -4.71 19.23
C TRP A 80 13.03 -3.78 19.51
N GLN A 81 14.27 -4.22 19.25
CA GLN A 81 15.41 -3.32 19.24
C GLN A 81 15.25 -2.28 18.12
N MET A 82 15.34 -1.01 18.48
CA MET A 82 15.38 0.09 17.52
C MET A 82 16.55 -0.12 16.56
N ASP A 83 16.31 0.09 15.27
CA ASP A 83 17.31 -0.08 14.20
C ASP A 83 17.89 -1.50 14.09
N ALA A 84 17.16 -2.52 14.57
CA ALA A 84 17.52 -3.91 14.31
C ALA A 84 17.71 -4.14 12.81
N PRO A 85 18.78 -4.86 12.40
CA PRO A 85 19.07 -5.09 11.00
C PRO A 85 17.91 -5.80 10.31
N SER A 86 17.66 -5.40 9.08
CA SER A 86 16.59 -5.98 8.26
C SER A 86 16.83 -7.47 8.05
N GLU A 87 15.77 -8.26 8.16
CA GLU A 87 15.80 -9.66 7.74
C GLU A 87 16.07 -9.74 6.22
N SER A 88 16.84 -10.74 5.79
CA SER A 88 17.22 -10.87 4.38
C SER A 88 16.00 -11.07 3.47
N TRP A 89 15.03 -11.88 3.92
CA TRP A 89 13.76 -12.11 3.20
C TRP A 89 12.87 -10.85 3.17
N ALA A 90 12.97 -9.97 4.18
CA ALA A 90 12.22 -8.72 4.18
C ALA A 90 12.78 -7.76 3.12
N LEU A 91 14.12 -7.68 3.02
CA LEU A 91 14.79 -6.93 1.94
C LEU A 91 14.51 -7.51 0.56
N GLU A 92 14.47 -8.84 0.43
CA GLU A 92 14.15 -9.53 -0.82
C GLU A 92 12.74 -9.16 -1.31
N PHE A 93 11.73 -9.28 -0.44
CA PHE A 93 10.35 -8.93 -0.82
C PHE A 93 10.19 -7.42 -1.11
N ASP A 94 10.83 -6.55 -0.32
CA ASP A 94 10.78 -5.11 -0.55
C ASP A 94 11.35 -4.71 -1.92
N LYS A 95 12.51 -5.29 -2.29
CA LYS A 95 13.14 -5.08 -3.60
C LYS A 95 12.30 -5.63 -4.74
N LEU A 96 11.70 -6.79 -4.56
CA LEU A 96 10.81 -7.38 -5.56
C LEU A 96 9.64 -6.45 -5.91
N VAL A 97 9.07 -5.81 -4.89
CA VAL A 97 7.98 -4.85 -5.08
C VAL A 97 8.48 -3.58 -5.76
N GLU A 98 9.64 -3.04 -5.36
CA GLU A 98 10.29 -1.92 -6.05
C GLU A 98 10.56 -2.22 -7.53
N GLU A 99 11.13 -3.39 -7.85
CA GLU A 99 11.40 -3.81 -9.22
C GLU A 99 10.11 -3.93 -10.04
N SER A 100 9.06 -4.51 -9.46
CA SER A 100 7.74 -4.61 -10.08
C SER A 100 7.14 -3.24 -10.40
N ILE A 101 7.37 -2.24 -9.54
CA ILE A 101 6.92 -0.86 -9.75
C ILE A 101 7.72 -0.18 -10.85
N ASN A 102 9.05 -0.22 -10.76
CA ASN A 102 9.95 0.43 -11.71
C ASN A 102 9.81 -0.12 -13.12
N THR A 103 9.56 -1.42 -13.25
CA THR A 103 9.34 -2.09 -14.55
C THR A 103 7.88 -2.08 -15.00
N ARG A 104 6.96 -1.56 -14.16
CA ARG A 104 5.50 -1.62 -14.35
C ARG A 104 4.98 -3.05 -14.58
N ASN A 105 5.72 -4.06 -14.13
CA ASN A 105 5.35 -5.47 -14.21
C ASN A 105 4.55 -5.88 -12.96
N TYR A 106 3.30 -5.41 -12.88
CA TYR A 106 2.43 -5.68 -11.73
C TYR A 106 1.88 -7.10 -11.70
N GLU A 107 2.01 -7.88 -12.77
CA GLU A 107 1.57 -9.28 -12.81
C GLU A 107 2.30 -10.11 -11.75
N GLN A 108 3.56 -9.79 -11.46
CA GLN A 108 4.31 -10.41 -10.36
C GLN A 108 3.61 -10.16 -9.02
N LEU A 109 3.11 -8.95 -8.78
CA LEU A 109 2.39 -8.59 -7.55
C LEU A 109 1.00 -9.22 -7.46
N PHE A 110 0.42 -9.66 -8.56
CA PHE A 110 -0.87 -10.38 -8.55
C PHE A 110 -0.68 -11.88 -8.37
N SER A 111 0.47 -12.40 -8.83
CA SER A 111 0.80 -13.83 -8.85
C SER A 111 1.61 -14.30 -7.63
N VAL A 112 1.94 -13.41 -6.70
CA VAL A 112 2.49 -13.78 -5.38
C VAL A 112 1.60 -14.76 -4.60
N ASP A 113 0.32 -14.90 -4.96
CA ASP A 113 -0.55 -15.96 -4.42
C ASP A 113 -0.13 -17.39 -4.86
N HIS A 114 0.61 -17.52 -5.96
CA HIS A 114 0.92 -18.82 -6.57
C HIS A 114 2.41 -19.20 -6.56
N GLY A 115 3.32 -18.34 -7.02
CA GLY A 115 4.75 -18.70 -7.20
C GLY A 115 5.68 -18.28 -6.05
N GLN A 116 5.38 -17.15 -5.41
CA GLN A 116 6.17 -16.58 -4.30
C GLN A 116 5.39 -16.59 -2.98
N ARG A 117 4.40 -17.47 -2.89
CA ARG A 117 3.43 -17.55 -1.79
C ARG A 117 4.11 -17.61 -0.44
N GLN A 118 5.24 -18.29 -0.33
CA GLN A 118 6.00 -18.41 0.92
C GLN A 118 6.64 -17.07 1.32
N LEU A 119 7.29 -16.37 0.40
CA LEU A 119 7.90 -15.07 0.67
C LEU A 119 6.83 -14.03 1.01
N PHE A 120 5.72 -14.03 0.27
CA PHE A 120 4.57 -13.17 0.56
C PHE A 120 3.96 -13.47 1.93
N GLN A 121 3.69 -14.74 2.26
CA GLN A 121 3.14 -15.14 3.56
C GLN A 121 4.08 -14.80 4.73
N LEU A 122 5.39 -14.85 4.48
CA LEU A 122 6.38 -14.44 5.47
C LEU A 122 6.42 -12.91 5.61
N ALA A 123 6.26 -12.15 4.53
CA ALA A 123 6.16 -10.70 4.59
C ALA A 123 4.84 -10.19 5.18
N HIS A 124 3.76 -10.94 4.96
CA HIS A 124 2.37 -10.59 5.30
C HIS A 124 1.63 -11.83 5.80
N PRO A 125 1.55 -12.03 7.14
CA PRO A 125 0.69 -13.07 7.72
C PRO A 125 -0.78 -12.92 7.27
N THR A 126 -1.20 -11.67 7.02
CA THR A 126 -2.48 -11.27 6.45
C THR A 126 -2.24 -10.10 5.48
N PRO A 127 -3.02 -9.96 4.39
CA PRO A 127 -2.66 -9.09 3.27
C PRO A 127 -3.03 -7.61 3.45
N GLU A 128 -3.73 -7.22 4.51
CA GLU A 128 -4.35 -5.89 4.66
C GLU A 128 -3.38 -4.72 4.58
N HIS A 129 -2.14 -4.89 5.03
CA HIS A 129 -1.12 -3.83 4.94
C HIS A 129 -0.52 -3.71 3.53
N PHE A 130 -0.63 -4.76 2.71
CA PHE A 130 -0.17 -4.76 1.31
C PHE A 130 -1.23 -4.21 0.34
N VAL A 131 -2.51 -4.45 0.61
CA VAL A 131 -3.62 -4.08 -0.30
C VAL A 131 -3.65 -2.58 -0.68
N PRO A 132 -3.37 -1.61 0.22
CA PRO A 132 -3.32 -0.19 -0.12
C PRO A 132 -2.40 0.11 -1.31
N LEU A 133 -1.27 -0.61 -1.44
CA LEU A 133 -0.37 -0.46 -2.59
C LEU A 133 -1.07 -0.79 -3.90
N LEU A 134 -1.85 -1.88 -3.95
CA LEU A 134 -2.54 -2.32 -5.17
C LEU A 134 -3.56 -1.29 -5.65
N TYR A 135 -4.28 -0.65 -4.72
CA TYR A 135 -5.16 0.47 -5.04
C TYR A 135 -4.38 1.63 -5.68
N VAL A 136 -3.31 2.06 -5.01
CA VAL A 136 -2.49 3.19 -5.46
C VAL A 136 -1.89 2.92 -6.84
N LEU A 137 -1.35 1.73 -7.08
CA LEU A 137 -0.81 1.34 -8.39
C LEU A 137 -1.88 1.34 -9.49
N GLY A 138 -3.13 0.99 -9.15
CA GLY A 138 -4.26 1.11 -10.06
C GLY A 138 -4.51 2.55 -10.55
N THR A 139 -4.13 3.55 -9.76
CA THR A 139 -4.37 4.97 -10.06
C THR A 139 -3.32 5.61 -10.98
N LEU A 140 -2.28 4.87 -11.37
CA LEU A 140 -1.16 5.42 -12.13
C LEU A 140 -1.50 5.73 -13.59
N PHE A 141 -1.00 6.84 -14.10
CA PHE A 141 -0.88 7.11 -15.54
C PHE A 141 0.45 6.55 -16.07
N ASP A 142 0.50 6.33 -17.38
CA ASP A 142 1.72 5.83 -18.04
C ASP A 142 2.87 6.85 -17.99
N SER A 143 2.54 8.14 -17.89
CA SER A 143 3.50 9.23 -17.75
C SER A 143 4.06 9.41 -16.34
N ASP A 144 3.46 8.78 -15.32
CA ASP A 144 3.90 8.95 -13.93
C ASP A 144 5.34 8.49 -13.74
N ARG A 145 6.10 9.29 -12.98
CA ARG A 145 7.46 8.99 -12.55
C ARG A 145 7.48 8.68 -11.06
N PHE A 146 8.30 7.72 -10.65
CA PHE A 146 8.40 7.29 -9.26
C PHE A 146 9.60 7.92 -8.53
N SER A 147 9.43 8.15 -7.24
CA SER A 147 10.49 8.44 -6.29
C SER A 147 10.20 7.73 -4.96
N TYR A 148 11.26 7.45 -4.21
CA TYR A 148 11.19 6.69 -2.96
C TYR A 148 11.74 7.54 -1.81
N PRO A 149 10.94 8.46 -1.23
CA PRO A 149 11.41 9.35 -0.17
C PRO A 149 11.86 8.60 1.11
N CYS A 150 11.35 7.40 1.32
CA CYS A 150 11.79 6.46 2.35
C CYS A 150 11.97 5.08 1.71
N SER A 151 13.03 4.36 2.05
CA SER A 151 13.35 3.05 1.47
C SER A 151 14.09 2.11 2.45
N PHE A 152 13.83 2.25 3.75
CA PHE A 152 14.45 1.43 4.80
C PHE A 152 13.44 0.46 5.41
N ILE A 153 13.95 -0.56 6.09
CA ILE A 153 13.15 -1.51 6.88
C ILE A 153 13.52 -1.31 8.35
N GLN A 154 12.50 -1.08 9.16
CA GLN A 154 12.62 -0.84 10.59
C GLN A 154 12.26 -2.10 11.39
N ASN A 155 12.87 -2.25 12.58
CA ASN A 155 12.59 -3.34 13.51
C ASN A 155 12.67 -4.73 12.83
N ALA A 156 13.65 -4.90 11.95
CA ALA A 156 13.92 -6.07 11.12
C ALA A 156 12.89 -6.39 10.01
N THR A 157 11.59 -6.12 10.19
CA THR A 157 10.52 -6.66 9.33
C THR A 157 9.42 -5.68 8.95
N ILE A 158 9.58 -4.39 9.22
CA ILE A 158 8.60 -3.34 8.89
C ILE A 158 9.16 -2.46 7.78
N SER A 159 8.75 -2.70 6.54
CA SER A 159 9.18 -1.82 5.44
C SER A 159 8.53 -0.46 5.58
N MET A 160 9.38 0.57 5.61
CA MET A 160 9.00 1.97 5.61
C MET A 160 9.06 2.57 4.20
N ARG A 161 9.16 1.73 3.16
CA ARG A 161 9.20 2.20 1.79
C ARG A 161 7.96 3.01 1.47
N SER A 162 8.21 4.27 1.10
CA SER A 162 7.17 5.21 0.66
C SER A 162 7.37 5.46 -0.82
N ILE A 163 6.27 5.53 -1.56
CA ILE A 163 6.28 5.69 -3.02
C ILE A 163 5.54 6.98 -3.34
N LEU A 164 6.25 7.94 -3.93
CA LEU A 164 5.65 9.15 -4.48
C LEU A 164 5.70 9.07 -6.00
N PHE A 165 4.56 9.31 -6.65
CA PHE A 165 4.47 9.40 -8.10
C PHE A 165 3.84 10.71 -8.53
N THR A 166 4.41 11.29 -9.58
CA THR A 166 3.98 12.57 -10.15
C THR A 166 3.89 12.44 -11.66
N SER A 167 2.86 13.03 -12.25
CA SER A 167 2.67 13.14 -13.70
C SER A 167 3.50 14.27 -14.30
#